data_AF-A0A9E7ZJ82-F1
#
_entry.id   AF-A0A9E7ZJ82-F1
#
_cell.length_a   1.000
_cell.length_b   1.000
_cell.length_c   1.000
_cell.angle_alpha   90.00
_cell.angle_beta   90.00
_cell.angle_gamma   90.00
#
_symmetry.space_group_name_H-M   'P 1'
#
loop_
_entity.id
_entity.type
_entity.pdbx_description
1 polymer ?
#
loop_
_entity_poly.entity_id
_entity_poly.type
_entity_poly.pdbx_seq_one_letter_code
_entity_poly.pdbx_strand_id
1 'polypeptide(L)'
;MRTLLVLAALGWAMSLPWAALFGYIVLIVVAIVILWFLSASIERHAVSPRRDRKIIDHNYVAALEAMVAQAEAEAKILRAELQRFRSAATAPEPDAKAALFGRVGLSPAAPEWLISAARRAYRAALHPDGHPVHRKQEATRRFQLAESVFDEIASSR
;
A
#
# COMPACT_ATOMS: atom_id res chain seq x y z
N MET A 1 3.37 85.85 9.61
CA MET A 1 2.98 84.72 10.50
C MET A 1 2.09 83.68 9.82
N ARG A 2 1.00 84.08 9.13
CA ARG A 2 0.10 83.11 8.45
C ARG A 2 0.79 82.22 7.39
N THR A 3 1.73 82.76 6.62
CA THR A 3 2.47 82.01 5.57
C THR A 3 3.38 80.92 6.12
N LEU A 4 4.02 81.15 7.28
CA LEU A 4 4.88 80.17 7.94
C LEU A 4 4.07 78.99 8.52
N LEU A 5 2.87 79.25 9.04
CA LEU A 5 1.97 78.18 9.51
C LEU A 5 1.47 77.30 8.37
N VAL A 6 1.19 77.87 7.19
CA VAL A 6 0.77 77.10 6.01
C VAL A 6 1.91 76.23 5.49
N LEU A 7 3.14 76.74 5.44
CA LEU A 7 4.31 75.95 5.04
C LEU A 7 4.62 74.81 6.02
N ALA A 8 4.49 75.06 7.33
CA ALA A 8 4.64 74.02 8.35
C ALA A 8 3.56 72.94 8.27
N ALA A 9 2.29 73.32 8.04
CA ALA A 9 1.19 72.37 7.88
C ALA A 9 1.34 71.54 6.59
N LEU A 10 1.81 72.15 5.49
CA LEU A 10 2.04 71.43 4.23
C LEU A 10 3.21 70.45 4.33
N GLY A 11 4.30 70.84 5.00
CA GLY A 11 5.43 69.95 5.29
C GLY A 11 5.04 68.76 6.19
N TRP A 12 4.13 68.98 7.14
CA TRP A 12 3.58 67.92 7.99
C TRP A 12 2.66 66.98 7.21
N ALA A 13 1.75 67.51 6.38
CA ALA A 13 0.87 66.70 5.55
C ALA A 13 1.65 65.82 4.56
N MET A 14 2.80 66.30 4.07
CA MET A 14 3.67 65.56 3.15
C MET A 14 4.53 64.50 3.85
N SER A 15 4.82 64.64 5.15
CA SER A 15 5.61 63.64 5.92
C SER A 15 4.76 62.50 6.49
N LEU A 16 3.45 62.71 6.69
CA LEU A 16 2.49 61.68 7.12
C LEU A 16 2.47 60.41 6.24
N PRO A 17 2.38 60.50 4.90
CA PRO A 17 2.35 59.32 4.04
C PRO A 17 3.70 58.59 3.98
N TRP A 18 4.82 59.32 4.10
CA TRP A 18 6.14 58.72 4.11
C TRP A 18 6.41 57.94 5.40
N ALA A 19 6.00 58.47 6.54
CA ALA A 19 6.08 57.75 7.82
C ALA A 19 5.28 56.44 7.79
N ALA A 20 4.08 56.45 7.17
CA ALA A 20 3.26 55.26 7.00
C ALA A 20 3.93 54.22 6.07
N LEU A 21 4.53 54.67 4.96
CA LEU A 21 5.29 53.82 4.04
C LEU A 21 6.49 53.16 4.74
N PHE A 22 7.26 53.92 5.51
CA PHE A 22 8.37 53.38 6.29
C PHE A 22 7.90 52.38 7.34
N GLY A 23 6.80 52.67 8.04
CA GLY A 23 6.19 51.73 8.99
C GLY A 23 5.79 50.40 8.32
N TYR A 24 5.23 50.47 7.11
CA TYR A 24 4.84 49.27 6.36
C TYR A 24 6.06 48.45 5.90
N ILE A 25 7.13 49.12 5.45
CA ILE A 25 8.39 48.46 5.08
C ILE A 25 8.99 47.74 6.29
N VAL A 26 9.02 48.38 7.47
CA VAL A 26 9.53 47.76 8.71
C VAL A 26 8.71 46.52 9.07
N LEU A 27 7.39 46.58 8.98
CA LEU A 27 6.52 45.42 9.24
C LEU A 27 6.78 44.26 8.27
N ILE A 28 6.97 44.54 6.98
CA ILE A 28 7.32 43.52 5.99
C ILE A 28 8.65 42.84 6.35
N VAL A 29 9.68 43.62 6.69
CA VAL A 29 10.99 43.08 7.05
C VAL A 29 10.89 42.19 8.29
N VAL A 30 10.15 42.62 9.31
CA VAL A 30 9.91 41.81 10.52
C VAL A 30 9.19 40.50 10.19
N ALA A 31 8.15 40.55 9.35
CA ALA A 31 7.43 39.36 8.92
C ALA A 31 8.33 38.37 8.15
N ILE A 32 9.20 38.86 7.26
CA ILE A 32 10.17 38.04 6.53
C ILE A 32 11.15 37.36 7.49
N VAL A 33 11.67 38.09 8.48
CA VAL A 33 12.61 37.53 9.47
C VAL A 33 11.93 36.44 10.32
N ILE A 34 10.69 36.67 10.75
CA ILE A 34 9.91 35.67 11.51
C ILE A 34 9.68 34.43 10.66
N LEU A 35 9.27 34.59 9.40
CA LEU A 35 9.03 33.48 8.48
C LEU A 35 10.32 32.68 8.21
N TRP A 36 11.44 33.36 8.02
CA TRP A 36 12.75 32.71 7.85
C TRP A 36 13.16 31.95 9.10
N PHE A 37 12.96 32.52 10.29
CA PHE A 37 13.26 31.86 11.56
C PHE A 37 12.37 30.62 11.79
N LEU A 38 11.08 30.71 11.46
CA LEU A 38 10.16 29.56 11.50
C LEU A 38 10.59 28.47 10.52
N SER A 39 10.95 28.84 9.28
CA SER A 39 11.43 27.89 8.27
C SER A 39 12.71 27.19 8.74
N ALA A 40 13.69 27.96 9.23
CA ALA A 40 14.94 27.42 9.76
C ALA A 40 14.72 26.59 11.03
N SER A 41 13.74 26.93 11.87
CA SER A 41 13.39 26.16 13.06
C SER A 41 12.73 24.83 12.71
N ILE A 42 11.81 24.83 11.72
CA ILE A 42 11.18 23.62 11.20
C ILE A 42 12.24 22.72 10.55
N GLU A 43 13.17 23.28 9.78
CA GLU A 43 14.26 22.52 9.17
C GLU A 43 15.19 21.92 10.23
N ARG A 44 15.51 22.67 11.29
CA ARG A 44 16.27 22.14 12.44
C ARG A 44 15.52 21.07 13.24
N HIS A 45 14.19 21.14 13.31
CA HIS A 45 13.36 20.13 13.98
C HIS A 45 13.05 18.92 13.09
N ALA A 46 13.00 19.09 11.77
CA ALA A 46 12.83 18.02 10.80
C ALA A 46 14.14 17.26 10.53
N VAL A 47 15.30 17.92 10.70
CA VAL A 47 16.64 17.35 10.52
C VAL A 47 17.35 17.08 11.86
N SER A 48 16.58 16.87 12.92
CA SER A 48 17.04 15.93 13.94
C SER A 48 16.37 14.59 13.65
N PRO A 49 16.96 13.71 12.82
CA PRO A 49 16.76 12.31 13.09
C PRO A 49 17.36 12.16 14.48
N ARG A 50 16.47 12.13 15.48
CA ARG A 50 16.77 11.63 16.81
C ARG A 50 17.62 10.41 16.53
N ARG A 51 18.93 10.53 16.77
CA ARG A 51 19.88 9.44 16.70
C ARG A 51 19.58 8.63 17.95
N ASP A 52 18.37 8.08 17.96
CA ASP A 52 17.90 7.07 18.87
C ASP A 52 18.76 5.89 18.45
N ARG A 53 19.94 5.85 19.06
CA ARG A 53 20.81 4.70 19.07
C ARG A 53 19.99 3.66 19.83
N LYS A 54 19.02 3.07 19.13
CA LYS A 54 18.21 1.95 19.57
C LYS A 54 19.27 0.90 19.83
N ILE A 55 19.65 0.77 21.09
CA ILE A 55 20.47 -0.34 21.55
C ILE A 55 19.56 -1.52 21.24
N ILE A 56 19.82 -2.17 20.10
CA ILE A 56 19.08 -3.35 19.68
C ILE A 56 19.35 -4.34 20.80
N ASP A 57 18.31 -4.60 21.59
CA ASP A 57 18.42 -5.50 22.73
C ASP A 57 18.87 -6.86 22.20
N HIS A 58 20.03 -7.30 22.65
CA HIS A 58 20.62 -8.55 22.23
C HIS A 58 19.69 -9.73 22.57
N ASN A 59 18.90 -9.60 23.63
CA ASN A 59 17.88 -10.60 23.99
C ASN A 59 16.76 -10.68 22.95
N TYR A 60 16.37 -9.55 22.36
CA TYR A 60 15.36 -9.53 21.30
C TYR A 60 15.88 -10.21 20.02
N VAL A 61 17.15 -9.97 19.67
CA VAL A 61 17.78 -10.63 18.52
C VAL A 61 17.89 -12.13 18.74
N ALA A 62 18.36 -12.56 19.91
CA ALA A 62 18.47 -13.98 20.25
C ALA A 62 17.09 -14.69 20.24
N ALA A 63 16.05 -14.03 20.75
CA ALA A 63 14.69 -14.56 20.69
C ALA A 63 14.19 -14.68 19.25
N LEU A 64 14.48 -13.68 18.41
CA LEU A 64 14.10 -13.70 17.00
C LEU A 64 14.83 -14.81 16.24
N GLU A 65 16.13 -14.97 16.47
CA GLU A 65 16.94 -16.05 15.88
C GLU A 65 16.42 -17.43 16.29
N ALA A 66 16.03 -17.61 17.55
CA ALA A 66 15.43 -18.86 18.02
C ALA A 66 14.08 -19.16 17.33
N MET A 67 13.23 -18.14 17.17
CA MET A 67 11.96 -18.29 16.46
C MET A 67 12.16 -18.65 14.98
N VAL A 68 13.13 -18.01 14.31
CA VAL A 68 13.46 -18.34 12.91
C VAL A 68 13.98 -19.77 12.81
N ALA A 69 14.91 -20.17 13.68
CA ALA A 69 15.44 -21.54 13.69
C ALA A 69 14.34 -22.58 13.91
N GLN A 70 13.38 -22.31 14.80
CA GLN A 70 12.22 -23.18 15.00
C GLN A 70 11.33 -23.26 13.75
N ALA A 71 10.97 -22.12 13.16
CA ALA A 71 10.14 -22.07 11.97
C ALA A 71 10.79 -22.80 10.78
N GLU A 72 12.12 -22.67 10.63
CA GLU A 72 12.87 -23.39 9.59
C GLU A 72 12.88 -24.91 9.83
N ALA A 73 13.01 -25.35 11.08
CA ALA A 73 12.94 -26.76 11.44
C ALA A 73 11.56 -27.36 11.14
N GLU A 74 10.48 -26.66 11.52
CA GLU A 74 9.10 -27.07 11.21
C GLU A 74 8.87 -27.13 9.70
N ALA A 75 9.32 -26.12 8.95
CA ALA A 75 9.21 -26.10 7.50
C ALA A 75 9.98 -27.26 6.84
N LYS A 76 11.12 -27.67 7.41
CA LYS A 76 11.90 -28.82 6.93
C LYS A 76 11.14 -30.13 7.15
N ILE A 77 10.52 -30.30 8.32
CA ILE A 77 9.72 -31.50 8.65
C ILE A 77 8.53 -31.61 7.70
N LEU A 78 7.75 -30.53 7.55
CA LEU A 78 6.58 -30.49 6.67
C LEU A 78 6.95 -30.77 5.20
N ARG A 79 8.08 -30.22 4.72
CA ARG A 79 8.57 -30.52 3.36
C ARG A 79 8.95 -31.99 3.21
N ALA A 80 9.63 -32.58 4.20
CA ALA A 80 9.98 -34.00 4.16
C ALA A 80 8.73 -34.89 4.17
N GLU A 81 7.70 -34.51 4.93
CA GLU A 81 6.43 -35.23 4.99
C GLU A 81 5.66 -35.13 3.67
N LEU A 82 5.56 -33.93 3.08
CA LEU A 82 5.00 -33.73 1.74
C LEU A 82 5.74 -34.54 0.68
N GLN A 83 7.08 -34.58 0.75
CA GLN A 83 7.88 -35.38 -0.17
C GLN A 83 7.61 -36.87 0.03
N ARG A 84 7.50 -37.34 1.27
CA ARG A 84 7.12 -38.73 1.58
C ARG A 84 5.75 -39.07 1.00
N PHE A 85 4.74 -38.21 1.16
CA PHE A 85 3.42 -38.43 0.56
C PHE A 85 3.46 -38.45 -0.95
N ARG A 86 4.24 -37.55 -1.58
CA ARG A 86 4.43 -37.53 -3.04
C ARG A 86 5.14 -38.77 -3.55
N SER A 87 6.15 -39.28 -2.84
CA SER A 87 6.88 -40.48 -3.23
C SER A 87 6.11 -41.77 -2.94
N ALA A 88 5.27 -41.79 -1.89
CA ALA A 88 4.38 -42.92 -1.57
C ALA A 88 3.15 -42.97 -2.46
N ALA A 89 2.72 -41.83 -3.01
CA ALA A 89 1.81 -41.79 -4.13
C ALA A 89 2.56 -42.27 -5.38
N THR A 90 2.58 -43.58 -5.60
CA THR A 90 2.80 -44.15 -6.94
C THR A 90 1.78 -43.48 -7.84
N ALA A 91 2.19 -42.46 -8.60
CA ALA A 91 1.27 -41.67 -9.40
C ALA A 91 0.62 -42.60 -10.42
N PRO A 92 -0.68 -42.95 -10.30
CA PRO A 92 -1.38 -43.39 -11.49
C PRO A 92 -1.24 -42.25 -12.50
N GLU A 93 -1.00 -42.61 -13.76
CA GLU A 93 -0.98 -41.66 -14.87
C GLU A 93 -2.08 -40.61 -14.65
N PRO A 94 -1.76 -39.30 -14.67
CA PRO A 94 -2.70 -38.29 -14.24
C PRO A 94 -3.92 -38.37 -15.16
N ASP A 95 -4.99 -38.97 -14.64
CA ASP A 95 -6.27 -39.04 -15.34
C ASP A 95 -6.58 -37.62 -15.79
N ALA A 96 -6.62 -37.41 -17.11
CA ALA A 96 -6.80 -36.09 -17.69
C ALA A 96 -8.07 -35.43 -17.14
N LYS A 97 -9.07 -36.25 -16.79
CA LYS A 97 -10.28 -35.81 -16.11
C LYS A 97 -10.02 -35.35 -14.68
N ALA A 98 -9.28 -36.11 -13.88
CA ALA A 98 -8.84 -35.69 -12.53
C ALA A 98 -8.05 -34.39 -12.55
N ALA A 99 -7.13 -34.23 -13.51
CA ALA A 99 -6.37 -32.99 -13.68
C ALA A 99 -7.27 -31.79 -14.03
N LEU A 100 -8.26 -31.99 -14.92
CA LEU A 100 -9.19 -30.95 -15.33
C LEU A 100 -10.07 -30.46 -14.17
N PHE A 101 -10.68 -31.39 -13.42
CA PHE A 101 -11.51 -31.05 -12.26
C PHE A 101 -10.69 -30.41 -11.13
N GLY A 102 -9.43 -30.85 -10.96
CA GLY A 102 -8.50 -30.28 -9.98
C GLY A 102 -8.19 -28.79 -10.20
N ARG A 103 -8.23 -28.30 -11.45
CA ARG A 103 -7.99 -26.87 -11.76
C ARG A 103 -9.00 -25.91 -11.11
N VAL A 104 -10.21 -26.40 -10.83
CA VAL A 104 -11.29 -25.64 -10.15
C VAL A 104 -11.58 -26.16 -8.75
N GLY A 105 -10.70 -26.98 -8.18
CA GLY A 105 -10.84 -27.53 -6.83
C GLY A 105 -11.96 -28.56 -6.68
N LEU A 106 -12.32 -29.26 -7.76
CA LEU A 106 -13.34 -30.29 -7.75
C LEU A 106 -12.74 -31.70 -7.92
N SER A 107 -13.49 -32.71 -7.51
CA SER A 107 -13.19 -34.12 -7.78
C SER A 107 -13.94 -34.59 -9.03
N PRO A 108 -13.40 -35.52 -9.85
CA PRO A 108 -14.13 -36.15 -10.95
C PRO A 108 -15.47 -36.79 -10.57
N ALA A 109 -15.59 -37.21 -9.30
CA ALA A 109 -16.82 -37.78 -8.75
C ALA A 109 -17.83 -36.71 -8.27
N ALA A 110 -17.56 -35.41 -8.49
CA ALA A 110 -18.42 -34.34 -8.04
C ALA A 110 -19.81 -34.43 -8.71
N PRO A 111 -20.90 -34.32 -7.93
CA PRO A 111 -22.25 -34.29 -8.49
C PRO A 111 -22.51 -32.97 -9.23
N GLU A 112 -23.44 -32.98 -10.20
CA GLU A 112 -23.72 -31.83 -11.07
C GLU A 112 -24.11 -30.55 -10.32
N TRP A 113 -24.88 -30.71 -9.25
CA TRP A 113 -25.30 -29.58 -8.43
C TRP A 113 -24.09 -28.87 -7.79
N LEU A 114 -23.03 -29.62 -7.47
CA LEU A 114 -21.80 -29.07 -6.88
C LEU A 114 -20.95 -28.36 -7.93
N ILE A 115 -20.86 -28.91 -9.15
CA ILE A 115 -20.18 -28.26 -10.28
C ILE A 115 -20.87 -26.93 -10.59
N SER A 116 -22.20 -26.94 -10.66
CA SER A 116 -23.02 -25.74 -10.88
C SER A 116 -22.85 -24.71 -9.76
N ALA A 117 -22.80 -25.16 -8.50
CA ALA A 117 -22.57 -24.28 -7.35
C ALA A 117 -21.15 -23.67 -7.37
N ALA A 118 -20.14 -24.46 -7.69
CA ALA A 118 -18.76 -24.01 -7.84
C ALA A 118 -18.63 -22.98 -8.95
N ARG A 119 -19.22 -23.23 -10.13
CA ARG A 119 -19.23 -22.26 -11.23
C ARG A 119 -19.86 -20.93 -10.82
N ARG A 120 -21.00 -20.95 -10.11
CA ARG A 120 -21.62 -19.72 -9.57
C ARG A 120 -20.71 -18.99 -8.58
N ALA A 121 -20.04 -19.72 -7.69
CA ALA A 121 -19.12 -19.14 -6.72
C ALA A 121 -17.90 -18.49 -7.40
N TYR A 122 -17.31 -19.16 -8.40
CA TYR A 122 -16.22 -18.61 -9.21
C TYR A 122 -16.64 -17.34 -9.96
N ARG A 123 -17.84 -17.33 -10.55
CA ARG A 123 -18.37 -16.13 -11.22
C ARG A 123 -18.49 -14.95 -10.27
N ALA A 124 -18.99 -15.17 -9.05
CA ALA A 124 -19.10 -14.12 -8.04
C ALA A 124 -17.72 -13.62 -7.58
N ALA A 125 -16.76 -14.52 -7.35
CA ALA A 125 -15.44 -14.18 -6.84
C ALA A 125 -14.53 -13.48 -7.88
N LEU A 126 -14.63 -13.90 -9.15
CA LEU A 126 -13.77 -13.41 -10.23
C LEU A 126 -14.45 -12.39 -11.14
N HIS A 127 -15.68 -11.95 -10.82
CA HIS A 127 -16.42 -11.02 -11.69
C HIS A 127 -15.62 -9.73 -11.92
N PRO A 128 -15.32 -9.32 -13.16
CA PRO A 128 -14.45 -8.18 -13.43
C PRO A 128 -14.99 -6.86 -12.89
N ASP A 129 -16.31 -6.72 -12.73
CA ASP A 129 -16.91 -5.51 -12.16
C ASP A 129 -16.74 -5.39 -10.64
N GLY A 130 -16.36 -6.46 -9.95
CA GLY A 130 -16.02 -6.42 -8.53
C GLY A 130 -14.59 -5.94 -8.26
N HIS A 131 -13.75 -5.76 -9.29
CA HIS A 131 -12.33 -5.45 -9.14
C HIS A 131 -12.00 -4.00 -9.52
N PRO A 132 -11.04 -3.35 -8.83
CA PRO A 132 -10.54 -2.03 -9.21
C PRO A 132 -10.00 -2.01 -10.65
N VAL A 133 -10.04 -0.83 -11.30
CA VAL A 133 -9.64 -0.64 -12.72
C VAL A 133 -8.27 -1.26 -13.05
N HIS A 134 -7.28 -1.10 -12.17
CA HIS A 134 -5.93 -1.63 -12.37
C HIS A 134 -5.82 -3.17 -12.28
N ARG A 135 -6.82 -3.86 -11.73
CA ARG A 135 -6.90 -5.33 -11.67
C ARG A 135 -7.93 -5.91 -12.63
N LYS A 136 -8.69 -5.07 -13.34
CA LYS A 136 -9.81 -5.51 -14.17
C LYS A 136 -9.36 -6.45 -15.29
N GLN A 137 -8.22 -6.18 -15.91
CA GLN A 137 -7.65 -7.04 -16.96
C GLN A 137 -7.30 -8.45 -16.43
N GLU A 138 -6.63 -8.53 -15.29
CA GLU A 138 -6.25 -9.80 -14.68
C GLU A 138 -7.48 -10.57 -14.17
N ALA A 139 -8.48 -9.87 -13.62
CA ALA A 139 -9.75 -10.47 -13.22
C ALA A 139 -10.49 -11.07 -14.42
N THR A 140 -10.61 -10.33 -15.53
CA THR A 140 -11.21 -10.83 -16.79
C THR A 140 -10.50 -12.08 -17.29
N ARG A 141 -9.16 -12.07 -17.31
CA ARG A 141 -8.36 -13.22 -17.74
C ARG A 141 -8.64 -14.45 -16.87
N ARG A 142 -8.64 -14.30 -15.54
CA ARG A 142 -8.92 -15.40 -14.60
C ARG A 142 -10.35 -15.91 -14.72
N PHE A 143 -11.31 -15.01 -14.90
CA PHE A 143 -12.71 -15.35 -15.12
C PHE A 143 -12.88 -16.20 -16.37
N GLN A 144 -12.30 -15.78 -17.50
CA GLN A 144 -12.36 -16.53 -18.77
C GLN A 144 -11.71 -17.91 -18.67
N LEU A 145 -10.55 -18.00 -18.02
CA LEU A 145 -9.87 -19.28 -17.79
C LEU A 145 -10.72 -20.22 -16.93
N ALA A 146 -11.34 -19.71 -15.86
CA ALA A 146 -12.20 -20.54 -15.02
C ALA A 146 -13.43 -21.03 -15.80
N GLU A 147 -14.10 -20.15 -16.56
CA GLU A 147 -15.25 -20.53 -17.38
C GLU A 147 -14.88 -21.57 -18.45
N SER A 148 -13.73 -21.44 -19.12
CA SER A 148 -13.30 -22.42 -20.14
C SER A 148 -13.07 -23.79 -19.52
N VAL A 149 -12.51 -23.87 -18.31
CA VAL A 149 -12.36 -25.14 -17.58
C VAL A 149 -13.73 -25.76 -17.26
N PHE A 150 -14.71 -24.96 -16.84
CA PHE A 150 -16.07 -25.49 -16.60
C PHE A 150 -16.76 -25.97 -17.88
N ASP A 151 -16.51 -25.32 -19.02
CA ASP A 151 -17.04 -25.76 -20.32
C ASP A 151 -16.35 -27.04 -20.82
N GLU A 152 -15.04 -27.17 -20.61
CA GLU A 152 -14.30 -28.42 -20.84
C GLU A 152 -14.84 -29.56 -19.95
N ILE A 153 -15.11 -29.29 -18.66
CA ILE A 153 -15.71 -30.27 -17.74
C ILE A 153 -17.07 -30.74 -18.25
N ALA A 154 -17.92 -29.79 -18.68
CA ALA A 154 -19.25 -30.10 -19.22
C ALA A 154 -19.17 -30.92 -20.51
N SER A 155 -18.16 -30.68 -21.35
CA SER A 155 -17.93 -31.40 -22.60
C SER A 155 -17.28 -32.78 -22.40
N SER A 156 -16.64 -33.03 -21.25
CA SER A 156 -15.96 -34.29 -20.92
C SER A 156 -16.86 -35.35 -20.26
N ARG A 157 -18.17 -35.08 -20.17
CA ARG A 157 -19.19 -36.01 -19.69
C ARG A 157 -19.95 -36.61 -20.86
#